data_AF-A0A6C0F5P6-F1
#
_entry.id   AF-A0A6C0F5P6-F1
#
_cell.length_a   1.000
_cell.length_b   1.000
_cell.length_c   1.000
_cell.angle_alpha   90.00
_cell.angle_beta   90.00
_cell.angle_gamma   90.00
#
_symmetry.space_group_name_H-M   'P 1'
#
loop_
_entity.id
_entity.type
_entity.pdbx_description
1 polymer ?
#
loop_
_entity_poly.entity_id
_entity_poly.type
_entity_poly.pdbx_seq_one_letter_code
_entity_poly.pdbx_strand_id
1 'polypeptide(L)'
;MIYFPEIDLQNKKTIIIISLIVLLILFFSKLENNILLGLLVIIAIITQLNKVNENLSGLFDKKEKPYNYNNKIEKLLNEFRKYKYKSPYNYNKAMKYWKKFIKTLYILEDDKLENYNHYFEDAHNYLINSVNMFQSFVSDTNEREYVDGMKYGDYENTKEMNNISYLTKELYHEGYTLLYNLSLRLNKKWDKNPNSHNKEIVYGYPQPYDKKSKSYDYYV
;
A
#
# COMPACT_ATOMS: atom_id res chain seq x y z
N MET A 1 16.91 33.38 47.17
CA MET A 1 18.30 32.86 47.25
C MET A 1 18.37 31.64 46.34
N ILE A 2 19.14 31.68 45.25
CA ILE A 2 19.32 30.52 44.38
C ILE A 2 20.26 29.54 45.12
N TYR A 3 19.78 28.33 45.41
CA TYR A 3 20.57 27.28 46.06
C TYR A 3 21.51 26.68 45.02
N PHE A 4 22.81 26.94 45.15
CA PHE A 4 23.80 26.24 44.33
C PHE A 4 24.14 24.91 45.01
N PRO A 5 24.09 23.78 44.28
CA PRO A 5 24.49 22.49 44.84
C PRO A 5 25.97 22.52 45.20
N GLU A 6 26.31 21.98 46.37
CA GLU A 6 27.71 21.84 46.80
C GLU A 6 28.42 20.86 45.86
N ILE A 7 29.40 21.36 45.11
CA ILE A 7 30.19 20.56 44.19
C ILE A 7 31.22 19.79 45.02
N ASP A 8 31.08 18.47 45.08
CA ASP A 8 32.07 17.60 45.72
C ASP A 8 33.34 17.52 44.84
N LEU A 9 34.33 18.34 45.21
CA LEU A 9 35.64 18.44 44.56
C LEU A 9 36.56 17.24 44.86
N GLN A 10 36.17 16.28 45.70
CA GLN A 10 36.96 15.06 45.96
C GLN A 10 36.65 13.95 44.95
N ASN A 11 35.54 14.05 44.22
CA ASN A 11 35.17 13.07 43.21
C ASN A 11 35.99 13.23 41.92
N LYS A 12 36.80 12.21 41.59
CA LYS A 12 37.64 12.18 40.38
C LYS A 12 36.86 12.45 39.08
N LYS A 13 35.61 11.99 38.96
CA LYS A 13 34.78 12.25 37.75
C LYS A 13 34.42 13.73 37.64
N THR A 14 34.06 14.37 38.76
CA THR A 14 33.74 15.79 38.81
C THR A 14 34.95 16.65 38.45
N ILE A 15 36.13 16.31 38.97
CA ILE A 15 37.39 17.00 38.63
C ILE A 15 37.70 16.88 37.13
N ILE A 16 37.54 15.69 36.54
CA ILE A 16 37.79 15.48 35.10
C ILE A 16 36.83 16.32 34.25
N ILE A 17 35.54 16.37 34.60
CA ILE A 17 34.55 17.16 33.88
C ILE A 17 34.88 18.66 33.98
N ILE A 18 35.21 19.15 35.18
CA ILE A 18 35.60 20.56 35.37
C ILE A 18 36.87 20.88 34.59
N SER A 19 37.87 20.00 34.63
CA SER A 19 39.12 20.17 33.87
C SER A 19 38.87 20.23 32.36
N LEU A 20 37.98 19.37 31.84
CA LEU A 20 37.57 19.38 30.44
C LEU A 20 36.86 20.68 30.05
N ILE A 21 35.96 21.17 30.91
CA ILE A 21 35.23 22.43 30.69
C ILE A 21 36.20 23.62 30.69
N VAL A 22 37.13 23.69 31.64
CA VAL A 22 38.15 24.75 31.68
C VAL A 22 39.03 24.70 30.44
N LEU A 23 39.43 23.51 30.00
CA LEU A 23 40.23 23.34 28.79
C LEU A 23 39.47 23.78 27.53
N LEU A 24 38.16 23.48 27.45
CA LEU A 24 37.29 23.97 26.38
C LEU A 24 37.17 25.49 26.40
N ILE A 25 36.98 26.11 27.58
CA ILE A 25 36.91 27.58 27.70
C ILE A 25 38.21 28.23 27.24
N LEU A 26 39.36 27.69 27.64
CA LEU A 26 40.69 28.17 27.20
C LEU A 26 40.92 27.95 25.69
N PHE A 27 40.36 26.89 25.12
CA PHE A 27 40.42 26.64 23.69
C PHE A 27 39.55 27.66 22.93
N PHE A 28 38.32 27.89 23.38
CA PHE A 28 37.41 28.87 22.79
C PHE A 28 37.90 30.31 22.96
N SER A 29 38.60 30.64 24.05
CA SER A 29 39.15 31.99 24.26
C SER A 29 40.27 32.35 23.29
N LYS A 30 40.87 31.37 22.60
CA LYS A 30 41.90 31.59 21.58
C LYS A 30 41.33 31.72 20.16
N LEU A 31 40.04 31.46 19.97
CA LEU A 31 39.40 31.58 18.67
C LEU A 31 38.97 33.02 18.40
N GLU A 32 39.07 33.45 17.15
CA GLU A 32 38.54 34.74 16.73
C GLU A 32 37.01 34.76 16.86
N ASN A 33 36.44 35.92 17.20
CA ASN A 33 34.99 36.09 17.39
C ASN A 33 34.16 35.61 16.19
N ASN A 34 34.71 35.72 14.97
CA ASN A 34 34.05 35.26 13.74
C ASN A 34 33.87 33.73 13.71
N ILE A 35 34.82 32.98 14.27
CA ILE A 35 34.79 31.51 14.31
C ILE A 35 33.76 31.06 15.37
N LEU A 36 33.71 31.73 16.52
CA LEU A 36 32.71 31.47 17.57
C LEU A 36 31.29 31.71 17.06
N LEU A 37 31.08 32.81 16.34
CA LEU A 37 29.78 33.15 15.75
C LEU A 37 29.38 32.11 14.69
N GLY A 38 30.32 31.65 13.86
CA GLY A 38 30.10 30.59 12.89
C GLY A 38 29.66 29.26 13.53
N LEU A 39 30.30 28.86 14.64
CA LEU A 39 29.92 27.66 15.39
C LEU A 39 28.50 27.75 15.96
N LEU A 40 28.10 28.92 16.48
CA LEU A 40 26.74 29.17 16.96
C LEU A 40 25.69 29.02 15.85
N VAL A 41 25.99 29.55 14.65
CA VAL A 41 25.12 29.42 13.48
C VAL A 41 24.99 27.96 13.05
N ILE A 42 26.08 27.19 13.06
CA ILE A 42 26.05 25.76 12.72
C ILE A 42 25.19 24.98 13.72
N ILE A 43 25.32 25.26 15.02
CA ILE A 43 24.49 24.62 16.06
C ILE A 43 23.01 25.01 15.89
N ALA A 44 22.72 26.28 15.58
CA ALA A 44 21.36 26.73 15.27
C ALA A 44 20.76 26.04 14.04
N ILE A 45 21.55 25.81 13.00
CA ILE A 45 21.11 25.07 11.80
C ILE A 45 20.85 23.59 12.14
N ILE A 46 21.76 22.93 12.86
CA ILE A 46 21.60 21.51 13.24
C ILE A 46 20.34 21.31 14.09
N THR A 47 20.10 22.19 15.06
CA THR A 47 18.90 22.15 15.91
C THR A 47 17.61 22.37 15.14
N GLN A 48 17.60 23.26 14.14
CA GLN A 48 16.45 23.43 13.26
C GLN A 48 16.22 22.24 12.31
N LEU A 49 17.29 21.63 11.79
CA LEU A 49 17.20 20.47 10.90
C LEU A 49 16.55 19.27 11.59
N ASN A 50 16.87 19.01 12.86
CA ASN A 50 16.24 17.93 13.61
C ASN A 50 14.73 18.14 13.75
N LYS A 51 14.30 19.38 13.99
CA LYS A 51 12.88 19.75 14.10
C LYS A 51 12.12 19.63 12.77
N VAL A 52 12.79 19.90 11.65
CA VAL A 52 12.23 19.72 10.30
C VAL A 52 12.10 18.23 9.96
N ASN A 53 13.09 17.40 10.31
CA ASN A 53 13.04 15.96 10.08
C ASN A 53 11.92 15.25 10.87
N GLU A 54 11.67 15.66 12.12
CA GLU A 54 10.54 15.11 12.91
C GLU A 54 9.17 15.47 12.31
N ASN A 55 9.03 16.65 11.70
CA ASN A 55 7.79 17.06 11.04
C ASN A 55 7.58 16.40 9.66
N LEU A 56 8.66 16.00 8.98
CA LEU A 56 8.60 15.34 7.67
C LEU A 56 8.43 13.82 7.79
N SER A 57 8.99 13.16 8.81
CA SER A 57 8.85 11.71 9.00
C SER A 57 7.38 11.30 9.20
N GLY A 58 6.58 12.13 9.86
CA GLY A 58 5.13 11.91 10.02
C GLY A 58 4.31 11.89 8.71
N LEU A 59 4.83 12.46 7.62
CA LEU A 59 4.18 12.44 6.30
C LEU A 59 4.51 11.17 5.48
N PHE A 60 5.64 10.52 5.76
CA PHE A 60 6.10 9.33 5.05
C PHE A 60 5.95 8.01 5.85
N ASP A 61 5.78 8.09 7.18
CA ASP A 61 5.59 6.92 8.05
C ASP A 61 4.13 6.49 8.23
N LYS A 62 3.32 6.52 7.17
CA LYS A 62 2.19 5.58 7.11
C LYS A 62 2.75 4.20 6.85
N LYS A 63 3.24 3.53 7.89
CA LYS A 63 3.48 2.08 7.88
C LYS A 63 2.23 1.44 7.26
N GLU A 64 2.37 0.88 6.06
CA GLU A 64 1.32 0.07 5.45
C GLU A 64 0.95 -0.99 6.49
N LYS A 65 -0.27 -0.92 7.05
CA LYS A 65 -0.77 -2.02 7.89
C LYS A 65 -0.64 -3.29 7.04
N PRO A 66 -0.10 -4.40 7.58
CA PRO A 66 -0.02 -5.64 6.84
C PRO A 66 -1.44 -6.00 6.38
N TYR A 67 -1.65 -6.00 5.07
CA TYR A 67 -2.91 -6.41 4.48
C TYR A 67 -3.06 -7.91 4.74
N ASN A 68 -3.97 -8.30 5.64
CA ASN A 68 -4.26 -9.70 5.90
C ASN A 68 -5.13 -10.23 4.76
N TYR A 69 -4.48 -10.74 3.73
CA TYR A 69 -5.15 -11.50 2.68
C TYR A 69 -5.65 -12.83 3.24
N ASN A 70 -6.73 -13.36 2.67
CA ASN A 70 -6.98 -14.78 2.86
C ASN A 70 -5.85 -15.59 2.19
N ASN A 71 -5.58 -16.80 2.69
CA ASN A 71 -4.49 -17.66 2.17
C ASN A 71 -4.62 -17.98 0.67
N LYS A 72 -5.82 -17.88 0.08
CA LYS A 72 -6.07 -18.16 -1.35
C LYS A 72 -5.68 -16.96 -2.22
N ILE A 73 -6.09 -15.74 -1.87
CA ILE A 73 -5.71 -14.50 -2.54
C ILE A 73 -4.19 -14.35 -2.56
N GLU A 74 -3.53 -14.58 -1.42
CA GLU A 74 -2.07 -14.49 -1.36
C GLU A 74 -1.39 -15.47 -2.34
N LYS A 75 -1.88 -16.72 -2.40
CA LYS A 75 -1.40 -17.71 -3.36
C LYS A 75 -1.61 -17.27 -4.81
N LEU A 76 -2.80 -16.76 -5.14
CA LEU A 76 -3.13 -16.26 -6.49
C LEU A 76 -2.21 -15.09 -6.89
N LEU A 77 -2.01 -14.11 -6.01
CA LEU A 77 -1.12 -12.96 -6.27
C LEU A 77 0.34 -13.38 -6.38
N ASN A 78 0.78 -14.37 -5.60
CA ASN A 78 2.12 -14.93 -5.72
C ASN A 78 2.32 -15.65 -7.06
N GLU A 79 1.32 -16.37 -7.56
CA GLU A 79 1.35 -16.97 -8.90
C GLU A 79 1.46 -15.89 -10.00
N PHE A 80 0.85 -14.72 -9.81
CA PHE A 80 0.99 -13.61 -10.77
C PHE A 80 2.41 -13.02 -10.82
N ARG A 81 3.25 -13.20 -9.79
CA ARG A 81 4.61 -12.63 -9.75
C ARG A 81 5.49 -13.14 -10.88
N LYS A 82 5.28 -14.37 -11.36
CA LYS A 82 6.07 -14.93 -12.47
C LYS A 82 5.91 -14.16 -13.78
N TYR A 83 4.77 -13.49 -13.96
CA TYR A 83 4.48 -12.67 -15.14
C TYR A 83 5.01 -11.24 -15.04
N LYS A 84 5.50 -10.82 -13.86
CA LYS A 84 6.07 -9.47 -13.65
C LYS A 84 7.22 -9.17 -14.60
N TYR A 85 8.04 -10.17 -14.93
CA TYR A 85 9.17 -10.00 -15.85
C TYR A 85 8.73 -9.77 -17.30
N LYS A 86 7.63 -10.42 -17.71
CA LYS A 86 7.07 -10.30 -19.07
C LYS A 86 6.30 -8.99 -19.23
N SER A 87 5.54 -8.59 -18.20
CA SER A 87 4.71 -7.39 -18.24
C SER A 87 4.83 -6.55 -16.96
N PRO A 88 5.97 -5.85 -16.76
CA PRO A 88 6.22 -5.11 -15.53
C PRO A 88 5.25 -3.95 -15.32
N TYR A 89 4.86 -3.27 -16.40
CA TYR A 89 3.90 -2.17 -16.33
C TYR A 89 2.52 -2.64 -15.87
N ASN A 90 1.95 -3.65 -16.56
CA ASN A 90 0.63 -4.18 -16.24
C ASN A 90 0.63 -4.79 -14.82
N TYR A 91 1.69 -5.52 -14.44
CA TYR A 91 1.80 -6.08 -13.08
C TYR A 91 1.79 -5.01 -12.00
N ASN A 92 2.61 -3.96 -12.14
CA ASN A 92 2.67 -2.90 -11.13
C ASN A 92 1.33 -2.14 -11.05
N LYS A 93 0.66 -1.93 -12.19
CA LYS A 93 -0.64 -1.26 -12.26
C LYS A 93 -1.76 -2.12 -11.66
N ALA A 94 -1.79 -3.41 -11.98
CA ALA A 94 -2.70 -4.39 -11.39
C ALA A 94 -2.56 -4.41 -9.86
N MET A 95 -1.34 -4.60 -9.35
CA MET A 95 -1.08 -4.58 -7.90
C MET A 95 -1.44 -3.25 -7.23
N LYS A 96 -1.24 -2.12 -7.92
CA LYS A 96 -1.65 -0.80 -7.41
C LYS A 96 -3.17 -0.72 -7.24
N TYR A 97 -3.94 -1.18 -8.22
CA TYR A 97 -5.40 -1.25 -8.11
C TYR A 97 -5.85 -2.25 -7.04
N TRP A 98 -5.21 -3.42 -6.95
CA TRP A 98 -5.49 -4.39 -5.88
C TRP A 98 -5.28 -3.80 -4.49
N LYS A 99 -4.15 -3.10 -4.27
CA LYS A 99 -3.89 -2.40 -3.00
C LYS A 99 -4.96 -1.37 -2.68
N LYS A 100 -5.40 -0.60 -3.68
CA LYS A 100 -6.49 0.38 -3.51
C LYS A 100 -7.80 -0.32 -3.15
N PHE A 101 -8.15 -1.39 -3.86
CA PHE A 101 -9.32 -2.22 -3.57
C PHE A 101 -9.35 -2.64 -2.10
N ILE A 102 -8.28 -3.28 -1.62
CA ILE A 102 -8.17 -3.75 -0.23
C ILE A 102 -8.24 -2.59 0.77
N LYS A 103 -7.55 -1.48 0.50
CA LYS A 103 -7.61 -0.29 1.35
C LYS A 103 -9.04 0.25 1.46
N THR A 104 -9.79 0.25 0.36
CA THR A 104 -11.19 0.67 0.38
C THR A 104 -12.07 -0.33 1.13
N LEU A 105 -11.81 -1.64 1.05
CA LEU A 105 -12.50 -2.63 1.90
C LEU A 105 -12.32 -2.32 3.39
N TYR A 106 -11.09 -2.04 3.82
CA TYR A 106 -10.83 -1.66 5.22
C TYR A 106 -11.59 -0.41 5.68
N ILE A 107 -11.84 0.54 4.77
CA ILE A 107 -12.68 1.72 5.06
C ILE A 107 -14.13 1.30 5.21
N LEU A 108 -14.64 0.48 4.28
CA LEU A 108 -16.01 -0.05 4.29
C LEU A 108 -16.29 -0.95 5.50
N GLU A 109 -15.26 -1.55 6.10
CA GLU A 109 -15.36 -2.34 7.32
C GLU A 109 -15.55 -1.51 8.59
N ASP A 110 -15.34 -0.19 8.56
CA ASP A 110 -15.54 0.67 9.73
C ASP A 110 -17.04 0.90 10.03
N ASP A 111 -17.50 0.44 11.19
CA ASP A 111 -18.88 0.62 11.63
C ASP A 111 -19.29 2.09 11.77
N LYS A 112 -18.32 3.00 11.98
CA LYS A 112 -18.57 4.43 12.10
C LYS A 112 -18.73 5.12 10.73
N LEU A 113 -18.45 4.44 9.63
CA LEU A 113 -18.57 5.02 8.29
C LEU A 113 -20.04 5.28 7.94
N GLU A 114 -20.44 6.55 7.93
CA GLU A 114 -21.83 6.91 7.60
C GLU A 114 -22.10 6.79 6.12
N ASN A 115 -21.27 7.40 5.26
CA ASN A 115 -21.47 7.45 3.82
C ASN A 115 -20.53 6.47 3.12
N TYR A 116 -21.08 5.36 2.60
CA TYR A 116 -20.27 4.24 2.12
C TYR A 116 -20.50 3.88 0.65
N ASN A 117 -21.57 4.37 0.01
CA ASN A 117 -21.90 3.98 -1.36
C ASN A 117 -20.79 4.31 -2.37
N HIS A 118 -20.19 5.50 -2.31
CA HIS A 118 -19.10 5.87 -3.23
C HIS A 118 -17.85 5.03 -2.98
N TYR A 119 -17.53 4.71 -1.72
CA TYR A 119 -16.43 3.79 -1.41
C TYR A 119 -16.71 2.39 -1.93
N PHE A 120 -17.96 1.93 -1.90
CA PHE A 120 -18.35 0.64 -2.43
C PHE A 120 -18.18 0.60 -3.96
N GLU A 121 -18.66 1.62 -4.66
CA GLU A 121 -18.48 1.78 -6.11
C GLU A 121 -17.00 1.86 -6.50
N ASP A 122 -16.19 2.63 -5.75
CA ASP A 122 -14.75 2.72 -5.94
C ASP A 122 -14.06 1.36 -5.74
N ALA A 123 -14.43 0.61 -4.70
CA ALA A 123 -13.85 -0.70 -4.44
C ALA A 123 -14.14 -1.67 -5.59
N HIS A 124 -15.39 -1.69 -6.10
CA HIS A 124 -15.75 -2.49 -7.27
C HIS A 124 -14.93 -2.09 -8.51
N ASN A 125 -14.82 -0.79 -8.78
CA ASN A 125 -14.01 -0.27 -9.88
C ASN A 125 -12.53 -0.66 -9.74
N TYR A 126 -11.96 -0.60 -8.54
CA TYR A 126 -10.57 -1.02 -8.31
C TYR A 126 -10.38 -2.53 -8.50
N LEU A 127 -11.35 -3.35 -8.10
CA LEU A 127 -11.32 -4.79 -8.35
C LEU A 127 -11.30 -5.08 -9.86
N ILE A 128 -12.25 -4.52 -10.62
CA ILE A 128 -12.35 -4.69 -12.07
C ILE A 128 -11.04 -4.24 -12.75
N ASN A 129 -10.57 -3.03 -12.43
CA ASN A 129 -9.34 -2.50 -13.01
C ASN A 129 -8.12 -3.36 -12.69
N SER A 130 -8.03 -3.91 -11.48
CA SER A 130 -6.93 -4.81 -11.11
C SER A 130 -6.97 -6.10 -11.92
N VAL A 131 -8.13 -6.73 -12.01
CA VAL A 131 -8.33 -8.02 -12.67
C VAL A 131 -8.14 -7.88 -14.18
N ASN A 132 -8.65 -6.80 -14.79
CA ASN A 132 -8.43 -6.52 -16.22
C ASN A 132 -6.95 -6.28 -16.54
N MET A 133 -6.18 -5.64 -15.66
CA MET A 133 -4.73 -5.47 -15.83
C MET A 133 -3.95 -6.78 -15.65
N PHE A 134 -4.46 -7.73 -14.87
CA PHE A 134 -3.91 -9.09 -14.83
C PHE A 134 -4.29 -9.90 -16.08
N GLN A 135 -5.53 -9.76 -16.56
CA GLN A 135 -6.01 -10.40 -17.79
C GLN A 135 -5.19 -9.98 -19.01
N SER A 136 -4.75 -8.72 -19.06
CA SER A 136 -3.94 -8.21 -20.17
C SER A 136 -2.57 -8.89 -20.28
N PHE A 137 -2.13 -9.68 -19.29
CA PHE A 137 -0.92 -10.48 -19.46
C PHE A 137 -1.07 -11.51 -20.59
N VAL A 138 -2.30 -11.90 -20.93
CA VAL A 138 -2.61 -12.79 -22.06
C VAL A 138 -2.03 -12.25 -23.36
N SER A 139 -2.15 -10.94 -23.63
CA SER A 139 -1.60 -10.33 -24.85
C SER A 139 -0.06 -10.24 -24.86
N ASP A 140 0.56 -10.33 -23.68
CA ASP A 140 2.02 -10.30 -23.53
C ASP A 140 2.64 -11.71 -23.55
N THR A 141 1.80 -12.76 -23.66
CA THR A 141 2.28 -14.12 -23.87
C THR A 141 2.47 -14.39 -25.35
N ASN A 142 3.52 -15.16 -25.69
CA ASN A 142 3.73 -15.61 -27.07
C ASN A 142 2.51 -16.44 -27.49
N GLU A 143 1.61 -15.84 -28.27
CA GLU A 143 0.56 -16.57 -28.95
C GLU A 143 1.21 -17.61 -29.87
N ARG A 144 0.62 -18.80 -29.95
CA ARG A 144 0.95 -19.70 -31.05
C ARG A 144 0.43 -18.98 -32.31
N GLU A 145 1.28 -18.73 -33.30
CA GLU A 145 0.86 -18.01 -34.50
C GLU A 145 -0.39 -18.67 -35.08
N TYR A 146 -1.41 -17.87 -35.46
CA TYR A 146 -2.65 -18.38 -36.03
C TYR A 146 -2.41 -19.34 -37.22
N VAL A 147 -1.31 -19.10 -37.95
CA VAL A 147 -0.80 -19.94 -39.03
C VAL A 147 -0.49 -21.37 -38.57
N ASP A 148 0.11 -21.54 -37.40
CA ASP A 148 0.39 -22.85 -36.82
C ASP A 148 -0.88 -23.58 -36.37
N GLY A 149 -1.87 -22.84 -35.83
CA GLY A 149 -3.17 -23.40 -35.48
C GLY A 149 -3.95 -23.89 -36.71
N MET A 150 -3.92 -23.14 -37.81
CA MET A 150 -4.50 -23.56 -39.10
C MET A 150 -3.79 -24.78 -39.68
N LYS A 151 -2.47 -24.88 -39.54
CA LYS A 151 -1.66 -25.97 -40.11
C LYS A 151 -2.00 -27.34 -39.51
N TYR A 152 -2.31 -27.39 -38.22
CA TYR A 152 -2.59 -28.65 -37.51
C TYR A 152 -4.06 -28.81 -37.08
N GLY A 153 -4.94 -27.85 -37.41
CA GLY A 153 -6.36 -27.89 -37.02
C GLY A 153 -6.60 -27.79 -35.51
N ASP A 154 -5.59 -27.34 -34.77
CA ASP A 154 -5.58 -27.22 -33.31
C ASP A 154 -5.58 -25.74 -32.92
N TYR A 155 -6.76 -25.23 -32.55
CA TYR A 155 -6.99 -23.86 -32.12
C TYR A 155 -6.92 -23.70 -30.60
N GLU A 156 -6.32 -24.65 -29.87
CA GLU A 156 -6.22 -24.53 -28.41
C GLU A 156 -5.24 -23.43 -27.98
N ASN A 157 -5.70 -22.59 -27.05
CA ASN A 157 -4.87 -21.55 -26.46
C ASN A 157 -3.68 -22.13 -25.71
N THR A 158 -2.60 -21.35 -25.59
CA THR A 158 -1.42 -21.81 -24.88
C THR A 158 -1.74 -22.09 -23.41
N LYS A 159 -1.04 -23.08 -22.83
CA LYS A 159 -1.13 -23.42 -21.40
C LYS A 159 -0.96 -22.19 -20.50
N GLU A 160 -0.16 -21.22 -20.93
CA GLU A 160 0.11 -19.98 -20.22
C GLU A 160 -1.10 -19.04 -20.21
N MET A 161 -1.73 -18.78 -21.37
CA MET A 161 -2.94 -17.96 -21.47
C MET A 161 -4.10 -18.54 -20.64
N ASN A 162 -4.30 -19.85 -20.72
CA ASN A 162 -5.31 -20.56 -19.92
C ASN A 162 -5.03 -20.40 -18.42
N ASN A 163 -3.77 -20.49 -18.01
CA ASN A 163 -3.39 -20.29 -16.62
C ASN A 163 -3.62 -18.84 -16.15
N ILE A 164 -3.26 -17.83 -16.94
CA ILE A 164 -3.51 -16.41 -16.61
C ILE A 164 -5.01 -16.17 -16.44
N SER A 165 -5.82 -16.67 -17.38
CA SER A 165 -7.27 -16.48 -17.32
C SER A 165 -7.89 -17.18 -16.12
N TYR A 166 -7.43 -18.40 -15.80
CA TYR A 166 -7.85 -19.10 -14.60
C TYR A 166 -7.51 -18.31 -13.32
N LEU A 167 -6.26 -17.85 -13.19
CA LEU A 167 -5.83 -17.06 -12.02
C LEU A 167 -6.64 -15.77 -11.88
N THR A 168 -6.93 -15.11 -13.00
CA THR A 168 -7.67 -13.85 -13.05
C THR A 168 -9.12 -14.06 -12.63
N LYS A 169 -9.76 -15.13 -13.15
CA LYS A 169 -11.12 -15.52 -12.78
C LYS A 169 -11.23 -15.85 -11.30
N GLU A 170 -10.29 -16.63 -10.75
CA GLU A 170 -10.27 -16.96 -9.33
C GLU A 170 -10.02 -15.72 -8.45
N LEU A 171 -9.13 -14.82 -8.86
CA LEU A 171 -8.86 -13.59 -8.12
C LEU A 171 -10.08 -12.66 -8.10
N TYR A 172 -10.77 -12.52 -9.23
CA TYR A 172 -12.03 -11.79 -9.31
C TYR A 172 -13.08 -12.41 -8.40
N HIS A 173 -13.25 -13.73 -8.43
CA HIS A 173 -14.21 -14.43 -7.58
C HIS A 173 -13.97 -14.17 -6.09
N GLU A 174 -12.72 -14.27 -5.63
CA GLU A 174 -12.36 -13.99 -4.24
C GLU A 174 -12.62 -12.52 -3.87
N GLY A 175 -12.18 -11.56 -4.69
CA GLY A 175 -12.43 -10.14 -4.46
C GLY A 175 -13.92 -9.78 -4.48
N TYR A 176 -14.68 -10.38 -5.39
CA TYR A 176 -16.12 -10.20 -5.50
C TYR A 176 -16.84 -10.72 -4.27
N THR A 177 -16.43 -11.88 -3.76
CA THR A 177 -17.01 -12.49 -2.55
C THR A 177 -16.81 -11.59 -1.33
N LEU A 178 -15.64 -10.95 -1.21
CA LEU A 178 -15.40 -9.96 -0.15
C LEU A 178 -16.37 -8.77 -0.27
N LEU A 179 -16.52 -8.21 -1.47
CA LEU A 179 -17.47 -7.11 -1.71
C LEU A 179 -18.91 -7.50 -1.47
N TYR A 180 -19.32 -8.70 -1.90
CA TYR A 180 -20.67 -9.20 -1.69
C TYR A 180 -21.00 -9.36 -0.21
N ASN A 181 -20.08 -9.90 0.59
CA ASN A 181 -20.30 -10.00 2.03
C ASN A 181 -20.41 -8.61 2.68
N LEU A 182 -19.63 -7.63 2.21
CA LEU A 182 -19.73 -6.24 2.66
C LEU A 182 -21.05 -5.60 2.23
N SER A 183 -21.53 -5.82 1.01
CA SER A 183 -22.80 -5.24 0.54
C SER A 183 -23.96 -5.70 1.43
N LEU A 184 -24.01 -7.00 1.78
CA LEU A 184 -25.02 -7.54 2.69
C LEU A 184 -24.99 -6.85 4.07
N ARG A 185 -23.80 -6.60 4.61
CA ARG A 185 -23.64 -5.92 5.89
C ARG A 185 -24.05 -4.44 5.81
N LEU A 186 -23.64 -3.75 4.75
CA LEU A 186 -23.96 -2.34 4.52
C LEU A 186 -25.46 -2.14 4.27
N ASN A 187 -26.09 -3.01 3.50
CA ASN A 187 -27.55 -2.99 3.29
C ASN A 187 -28.31 -3.17 4.61
N LYS A 188 -27.88 -4.09 5.48
CA LYS A 188 -28.46 -4.21 6.84
C LYS A 188 -28.29 -2.94 7.67
N LYS A 189 -27.20 -2.20 7.48
CA LYS A 189 -26.97 -0.91 8.17
C LYS A 189 -27.91 0.18 7.64
N TRP A 190 -28.11 0.26 6.32
CA TRP A 190 -29.03 1.22 5.71
C TRP A 190 -30.50 0.89 5.98
N ASP A 191 -30.89 -0.38 5.96
CA ASP A 191 -32.25 -0.81 6.32
C ASP A 191 -32.63 -0.36 7.74
N LYS A 192 -31.69 -0.42 8.68
CA LYS A 192 -31.88 0.05 10.07
C LYS A 192 -31.93 1.58 10.19
N ASN A 193 -31.13 2.30 9.41
CA ASN A 193 -31.00 3.76 9.48
C ASN A 193 -30.81 4.33 8.06
N PRO A 194 -31.90 4.43 7.28
CA PRO A 194 -31.81 4.94 5.92
C PRO A 194 -31.48 6.43 5.94
N ASN A 195 -30.65 6.88 5.00
CA ASN A 195 -30.30 8.28 4.84
C ASN A 195 -30.19 8.64 3.35
N SER A 196 -30.15 9.95 3.03
CA SER A 196 -30.14 10.43 1.64
C SER A 196 -28.80 10.25 0.90
N HIS A 197 -27.72 9.98 1.64
CA HIS A 197 -26.36 9.84 1.08
C HIS A 197 -26.03 8.40 0.70
N ASN A 198 -26.79 7.43 1.24
CA ASN A 198 -26.65 6.02 0.93
C ASN A 198 -27.90 5.47 0.24
N LYS A 199 -27.67 4.49 -0.61
CA LYS A 199 -28.71 3.71 -1.27
C LYS A 199 -28.45 2.23 -1.03
N GLU A 200 -29.50 1.43 -1.14
CA GLU A 200 -29.34 -0.01 -1.20
C GLU A 200 -28.31 -0.39 -2.27
N ILE A 201 -27.35 -1.21 -1.86
CA ILE A 201 -26.35 -1.76 -2.74
C ILE A 201 -26.93 -3.02 -3.38
N VAL A 202 -27.41 -2.90 -4.61
CA VAL A 202 -27.84 -4.04 -5.43
C VAL A 202 -26.60 -4.67 -6.07
N TYR A 203 -25.98 -5.60 -5.35
CA TYR A 203 -24.79 -6.32 -5.81
C TYR A 203 -25.12 -7.80 -5.96
N GLY A 204 -25.46 -8.20 -7.20
CA GLY A 204 -25.96 -9.54 -7.54
C GLY A 204 -24.90 -10.62 -7.51
N TYR A 205 -25.20 -11.79 -8.11
CA TYR A 205 -24.18 -12.81 -8.37
C TYR A 205 -23.12 -12.26 -9.35
N PRO A 206 -21.83 -12.66 -9.25
CA PRO A 206 -20.86 -12.34 -10.28
C PRO A 206 -21.42 -12.76 -11.64
N GLN A 207 -21.17 -11.96 -12.69
CA GLN A 207 -21.55 -12.30 -14.06
C GLN A 207 -21.20 -13.77 -14.37
N PRO A 208 -22.05 -14.50 -15.11
CA PRO A 208 -22.09 -15.96 -15.08
C PRO A 208 -20.70 -16.56 -15.27
N TYR A 209 -20.20 -17.11 -14.17
CA TYR A 209 -19.03 -17.94 -14.10
C TYR A 209 -19.33 -19.27 -14.79
N ASP A 210 -19.05 -19.35 -16.09
CA ASP A 210 -18.94 -20.65 -16.75
C ASP A 210 -17.52 -21.19 -16.54
N LYS A 211 -17.39 -22.18 -15.66
CA LYS A 211 -16.14 -22.95 -15.46
C LYS A 211 -15.59 -23.53 -16.77
N LYS A 212 -16.45 -23.75 -17.76
CA LYS A 212 -16.11 -24.28 -19.08
C LYS A 212 -15.84 -23.19 -20.11
N SER A 213 -16.08 -21.91 -19.79
CA SER A 213 -15.81 -20.81 -20.69
C SER A 213 -14.29 -20.63 -20.85
N LYS A 214 -13.83 -20.89 -22.07
CA LYS A 214 -12.48 -20.54 -22.56
C LYS A 214 -12.37 -19.05 -22.95
N SER A 215 -13.41 -18.22 -22.75
CA SER A 215 -13.39 -16.83 -23.20
C SER A 215 -12.48 -15.96 -22.32
N TYR A 216 -11.81 -15.01 -22.99
CA TYR A 216 -10.84 -14.05 -22.46
C TYR A 216 -11.47 -12.68 -22.21
N ASP A 217 -12.77 -12.65 -21.90
CA ASP A 217 -13.50 -11.40 -21.84
C ASP A 217 -13.05 -10.58 -20.62
N TYR A 218 -12.83 -9.29 -20.86
CA TYR A 218 -12.60 -8.34 -19.79
C TYR A 218 -13.87 -8.20 -18.95
N TYR A 219 -13.69 -7.96 -17.66
CA TYR A 219 -14.82 -7.66 -16.78
C TYR A 219 -15.30 -6.23 -17.08
N VAL A 220 -16.62 -6.10 -17.24
CA VAL A 220 -17.34 -4.83 -17.43
C VAL A 220 -17.92 -4.37 -16.10
#